data_AF-A0A2D6SQE1-F1
#
_entry.id   AF-A0A2D6SQE1-F1
#
_cell.length_a   1.000
_cell.length_b   1.000
_cell.length_c   1.000
_cell.angle_alpha   90.00
_cell.angle_beta   90.00
_cell.angle_gamma   90.00
#
_symmetry.space_group_name_H-M   'P 1'
#
loop_
_entity.id
_entity.type
_entity.pdbx_description
1 polymer ?
#
loop_
_entity_poly.entity_id
_entity_poly.type
_entity_poly.pdbx_seq_one_letter_code
_entity_poly.pdbx_strand_id
1 'polypeptide(L)'
;MAEEDTGLVHYKDISELKRNLEGIKGKKDVSAKALHEAVSKLTTTMNGIIEVFGAAAEQLKLEDKEFQSDAKKHETMINKLDKLLDQNKTIAEGMVAVVEMVKERLGTQESEKEELFKSKEDDAPLFKPKEPEPLPRPSQPEFKPTPQPIAQPSFVPSSPDLGTQMPPMQPAPAPDLDFPEEPLPLGEEPKKKGLFGRFKK
;
A
#
# COMPACT_ATOMS: atom_id res chain seq x y z
N MET A 1 -7.90 -16.13 -8.66
CA MET A 1 -8.84 -15.72 -7.61
C MET A 1 -9.82 -16.86 -7.42
N ALA A 2 -9.54 -17.72 -6.45
CA ALA A 2 -10.48 -18.73 -6.01
C ALA A 2 -11.41 -18.04 -5.03
N GLU A 3 -12.69 -17.92 -5.38
CA GLU A 3 -13.72 -17.54 -4.41
C GLU A 3 -13.85 -18.73 -3.45
N GLU A 4 -13.08 -18.65 -2.36
CA GLU A 4 -13.14 -19.61 -1.28
C GLU A 4 -14.52 -19.52 -0.63
N ASP A 5 -15.16 -20.69 -0.67
CA ASP A 5 -16.44 -21.13 -0.12
C ASP A 5 -16.51 -20.85 1.40
N THR A 6 -16.52 -19.57 1.74
CA THR A 6 -16.48 -19.05 3.10
C THR A 6 -17.87 -19.14 3.71
N GLY A 7 -18.15 -20.30 4.30
CA GLY A 7 -18.64 -20.36 5.68
C GLY A 7 -20.01 -19.73 5.95
N LEU A 8 -20.85 -19.51 4.94
CA LEU A 8 -22.25 -19.21 5.18
C LEU A 8 -22.86 -20.50 5.73
N VAL A 9 -23.03 -20.58 7.07
CA VAL A 9 -23.80 -21.65 7.73
C VAL A 9 -24.99 -21.92 6.85
N HIS A 10 -25.05 -23.13 6.28
CA HIS A 10 -25.91 -23.40 5.14
C HIS A 10 -27.31 -22.99 5.58
N TYR A 11 -27.90 -21.98 4.94
CA TYR A 11 -29.23 -21.47 5.31
C TYR A 11 -30.26 -22.62 5.41
N LYS A 12 -29.99 -23.68 4.66
CA LYS A 12 -30.61 -24.99 4.67
C LYS A 12 -30.63 -25.65 6.07
N ASP A 13 -29.55 -25.65 6.83
CA ASP A 13 -29.45 -26.30 8.14
C ASP A 13 -30.28 -25.57 9.20
N ILE A 14 -30.26 -24.24 9.20
CA ILE A 14 -31.08 -23.41 10.08
C ILE A 14 -32.57 -23.58 9.73
N SER A 15 -32.89 -23.61 8.44
CA SER A 15 -34.26 -23.81 7.94
C SER A 15 -34.79 -25.21 8.27
N GLU A 16 -33.94 -26.23 8.13
CA GLU A 16 -34.27 -27.62 8.48
C GLU A 16 -34.47 -27.80 9.98
N LEU A 17 -33.60 -27.18 10.79
CA LEU A 17 -33.71 -27.20 12.24
C LEU A 17 -34.98 -26.50 12.72
N LYS A 18 -35.31 -25.34 12.14
CA LYS A 18 -36.58 -24.63 12.41
C LYS A 18 -37.79 -25.49 12.06
N ARG A 19 -37.76 -26.16 10.91
CA ARG A 19 -38.82 -27.09 10.48
C ARG A 19 -38.97 -28.28 11.44
N ASN A 20 -37.87 -28.82 11.94
CA ASN A 20 -37.88 -29.91 12.91
C ASN A 20 -38.47 -29.46 14.26
N LEU A 21 -38.13 -28.25 14.72
CA LEU A 21 -38.71 -27.66 15.94
C LEU A 21 -40.21 -27.37 15.80
N GLU A 22 -40.64 -26.79 14.67
CA GLU A 22 -42.06 -26.57 14.39
C GLU A 22 -42.85 -27.87 14.29
N GLY A 23 -42.26 -28.92 13.70
CA GLY A 23 -42.88 -30.25 13.61
C GLY A 23 -43.04 -30.98 14.94
N ILE A 24 -42.31 -30.54 15.98
CA ILE A 24 -42.38 -31.04 17.37
C ILE A 24 -43.34 -30.18 18.21
N LYS A 25 -43.45 -28.89 17.90
CA LYS A 25 -44.30 -27.93 18.62
C LYS A 25 -45.79 -28.25 18.42
N GLY A 26 -46.44 -28.77 19.45
CA GLY A 26 -47.89 -29.04 19.48
C GLY A 26 -48.29 -30.51 19.38
N LYS A 27 -47.33 -31.44 19.25
CA LYS A 27 -47.62 -32.89 19.38
C LYS A 27 -47.56 -33.28 20.86
N LYS A 28 -48.61 -33.93 21.37
CA LYS A 28 -48.67 -34.40 22.77
C LYS A 28 -47.75 -35.59 23.05
N ASP A 29 -47.42 -36.37 22.02
CA ASP A 29 -46.53 -37.53 22.09
C ASP A 29 -45.25 -37.30 21.28
N VAL A 30 -44.41 -36.37 21.74
CA VAL A 30 -43.06 -36.22 21.19
C VAL A 30 -42.14 -37.21 21.90
N SER A 31 -41.54 -38.12 21.13
CA SER A 31 -40.49 -39.01 21.65
C SER A 31 -39.33 -38.20 22.20
N ALA A 32 -38.95 -38.47 23.47
CA ALA A 32 -37.81 -37.84 24.12
C ALA A 32 -36.51 -37.95 23.27
N LYS A 33 -36.38 -39.02 22.49
CA LYS A 33 -35.26 -39.24 21.56
C LYS A 33 -35.21 -38.19 20.45
N ALA A 34 -36.35 -37.87 19.84
CA ALA A 34 -36.43 -36.88 18.76
C ALA A 34 -36.15 -35.45 19.28
N LEU A 35 -36.58 -35.14 20.50
CA LEU A 35 -36.24 -33.87 21.14
C LEU A 35 -34.75 -33.76 21.43
N HIS A 36 -34.13 -34.81 21.99
CA HIS A 36 -32.70 -34.84 22.25
C HIS A 36 -31.87 -34.68 20.97
N GLU A 37 -32.28 -35.33 19.89
CA GLU A 37 -31.62 -35.21 18.58
C GLU A 37 -31.71 -33.78 18.02
N ALA A 38 -32.89 -33.15 18.12
CA ALA A 38 -33.07 -31.76 17.67
C ALA A 38 -32.22 -30.77 18.49
N VAL A 39 -32.15 -30.95 19.81
CA VAL A 39 -31.30 -30.13 20.70
C VAL A 39 -29.83 -30.35 20.39
N SER A 40 -29.40 -31.60 20.19
CA SER A 40 -28.01 -31.91 19.83
C SER A 40 -27.63 -31.28 18.48
N LYS A 41 -28.49 -31.36 17.47
CA LYS A 41 -28.25 -30.74 16.16
C LYS A 41 -28.15 -29.22 16.29
N LEU A 42 -29.03 -28.60 17.09
CA LEU A 42 -28.96 -27.16 17.40
C LEU A 42 -27.62 -26.78 18.06
N THR A 43 -27.18 -27.53 19.07
CA THR A 43 -25.90 -27.27 19.74
C THR A 43 -24.73 -27.38 18.76
N THR A 44 -24.72 -28.39 17.89
CA THR A 44 -23.70 -28.53 16.84
C THR A 44 -23.71 -27.35 15.87
N THR A 45 -24.89 -26.94 15.40
CA THR A 45 -25.01 -25.76 14.51
C THR A 45 -24.56 -24.48 15.20
N MET A 46 -24.93 -24.26 16.47
CA MET A 46 -24.48 -23.10 17.23
C MET A 46 -22.97 -23.09 17.44
N ASN A 47 -22.36 -24.22 17.75
CA ASN A 47 -20.90 -24.32 17.87
C ASN A 47 -20.21 -24.01 16.54
N GLY A 48 -20.73 -24.53 15.41
CA GLY A 48 -20.22 -24.19 14.09
C GLY A 48 -20.34 -22.69 13.76
N ILE A 49 -21.45 -22.04 14.14
CA ILE A 49 -21.60 -20.58 14.00
C ILE A 49 -20.54 -19.84 14.82
N ILE A 50 -20.30 -20.26 16.06
CA ILE A 50 -19.30 -19.64 16.95
C ILE A 50 -17.89 -19.80 16.37
N GLU A 51 -17.56 -20.96 15.81
CA GLU A 51 -16.28 -21.22 15.14
C GLU A 51 -16.08 -20.31 13.92
N VAL A 52 -17.11 -20.19 13.06
CA VAL A 52 -17.06 -19.29 11.90
C VAL A 52 -16.88 -17.83 12.34
N PHE A 53 -17.60 -17.38 13.36
CA PHE A 53 -17.40 -16.02 13.90
C PHE A 53 -16.01 -15.83 14.52
N GLY A 54 -15.47 -16.85 15.18
CA GLY A 54 -14.11 -16.83 15.71
C GLY A 54 -13.07 -16.68 14.61
N ALA A 55 -13.17 -17.49 13.55
CA ALA A 55 -12.29 -17.43 12.39
C ALA A 55 -12.40 -16.06 11.67
N ALA A 56 -13.62 -15.55 11.47
CA ALA A 56 -13.84 -14.25 10.85
C ALA A 56 -13.27 -13.10 11.70
N ALA A 57 -13.40 -13.16 13.03
CA ALA A 57 -12.83 -12.16 13.93
C ALA A 57 -11.30 -12.19 13.95
N GLU A 58 -10.69 -13.38 13.86
CA GLU A 58 -9.24 -13.52 13.74
C GLU A 58 -8.73 -12.97 12.40
N GLN A 59 -9.45 -13.24 11.31
CA GLN A 59 -9.12 -12.71 9.99
C GLN A 59 -9.19 -11.18 9.94
N LEU A 60 -10.25 -10.57 10.49
CA LEU A 60 -10.35 -9.11 10.61
C LEU A 60 -9.17 -8.51 11.40
N LYS A 61 -8.73 -9.19 12.45
CA LYS A 61 -7.57 -8.75 13.24
C LYS A 61 -6.25 -8.84 12.47
N LEU A 62 -6.13 -9.78 11.53
CA LEU A 62 -4.97 -9.89 10.65
C LEU A 62 -5.00 -8.79 9.58
N GLU A 63 -6.15 -8.53 8.96
CA GLU A 63 -6.36 -7.44 8.01
C GLU A 63 -6.06 -6.07 8.63
N ASP A 64 -6.52 -5.81 9.86
CA ASP A 64 -6.22 -4.57 10.58
C ASP A 64 -4.71 -4.37 10.79
N LYS A 65 -3.97 -5.44 11.08
CA LYS A 65 -2.51 -5.38 11.24
C LYS A 65 -1.81 -5.11 9.91
N GLU A 66 -2.27 -5.75 8.84
CA GLU A 66 -1.74 -5.53 7.50
C GLU A 66 -1.97 -4.08 7.05
N PHE A 67 -3.19 -3.57 7.23
CA PHE A 67 -3.55 -2.19 6.94
C PHE A 67 -2.71 -1.19 7.73
N GLN A 68 -2.49 -1.42 9.03
CA GLN A 68 -1.58 -0.59 9.83
C GLN A 68 -0.13 -0.65 9.33
N SER A 69 0.33 -1.82 8.88
CA SER A 69 1.68 -1.97 8.35
C SER A 69 1.86 -1.20 7.04
N ASP A 70 0.84 -1.22 6.17
CA ASP A 70 0.87 -0.51 4.90
C ASP A 70 0.68 0.99 5.08
N ALA A 71 -0.17 1.43 5.99
CA ALA A 71 -0.29 2.83 6.38
C ALA A 71 1.07 3.40 6.84
N LYS A 72 1.82 2.65 7.67
CA LYS A 72 3.17 3.05 8.10
C LYS A 72 4.18 3.10 6.95
N LYS A 73 4.10 2.17 5.99
CA LYS A 73 4.97 2.19 4.80
C LYS A 73 4.67 3.42 3.94
N HIS A 74 3.39 3.74 3.74
CA HIS A 74 2.96 4.94 3.01
C HIS A 74 3.43 6.22 3.70
N GLU A 75 3.25 6.32 5.01
CA GLU A 75 3.74 7.46 5.79
C GLU A 75 5.26 7.63 5.66
N THR A 76 6.01 6.52 5.74
CA THR A 76 7.47 6.53 5.54
C THR A 76 7.85 7.00 4.13
N MET A 77 7.08 6.61 3.11
CA MET A 77 7.31 7.03 1.73
C MET A 77 7.05 8.52 1.53
N ILE A 78 5.95 9.05 2.09
CA ILE A 78 5.62 10.47 2.05
C ILE A 78 6.74 11.29 2.71
N ASN A 79 7.17 10.90 3.91
CA ASN A 79 8.28 11.57 4.61
C ASN A 79 9.59 11.55 3.81
N LYS A 80 9.86 10.50 3.02
CA LYS A 80 11.03 10.46 2.12
C LYS A 80 10.86 11.38 0.92
N LEU A 81 9.66 11.48 0.34
CA LEU A 81 9.36 12.40 -0.76
C LEU A 81 9.50 13.86 -0.33
N ASP A 82 9.01 14.22 0.86
CA ASP A 82 9.16 15.57 1.40
C ASP A 82 10.64 15.94 1.58
N LYS A 83 11.46 15.02 2.12
CA LYS A 83 12.91 15.22 2.21
C LYS A 83 13.58 15.41 0.84
N LEU A 84 13.14 14.68 -0.18
CA LEU A 84 13.65 14.86 -1.55
C LEU A 84 13.23 16.21 -2.14
N LEU A 85 12.01 16.67 -1.86
CA LEU A 85 11.55 18.00 -2.26
C LEU A 85 12.37 19.11 -1.59
N ASP A 86 12.63 19.00 -0.29
CA ASP A 86 13.47 19.95 0.44
C ASP A 86 14.90 19.98 -0.12
N GLN A 87 15.48 18.82 -0.39
CA GLN A 87 16.80 18.72 -1.02
C GLN A 87 16.82 19.38 -2.40
N ASN A 88 15.82 19.11 -3.24
CA ASN A 88 15.72 19.71 -4.57
C ASN A 88 15.54 21.23 -4.48
N LYS A 89 14.79 21.72 -3.49
CA LYS A 89 14.65 23.15 -3.22
C LYS A 89 16.00 23.77 -2.84
N THR A 90 16.74 23.17 -1.91
CA THR A 90 18.08 23.65 -1.51
C THR A 90 19.06 23.66 -2.68
N ILE A 91 19.05 22.62 -3.53
CA ILE A 91 19.89 22.57 -4.74
C ILE A 91 19.52 23.71 -5.70
N ALA A 92 18.22 23.93 -5.94
CA ALA A 92 17.75 24.99 -6.81
C ALA A 92 18.14 26.38 -6.29
N GLU A 93 17.97 26.62 -4.98
CA GLU A 93 18.41 27.86 -4.32
C GLU A 93 19.93 28.06 -4.45
N GLY A 94 20.71 26.99 -4.25
CA GLY A 94 22.16 27.02 -4.45
C GLY A 94 22.56 27.35 -5.89
N MET A 95 21.88 26.79 -6.89
CA MET A 95 22.13 27.10 -8.30
C MET A 95 21.81 28.56 -8.63
N VAL A 96 20.71 29.09 -8.10
CA VAL A 96 20.35 30.51 -8.27
C VAL A 96 21.42 31.41 -7.66
N ALA A 97 21.87 31.11 -6.43
CA ALA A 97 22.93 31.87 -5.78
C ALA A 97 24.25 31.84 -6.57
N VAL A 98 24.65 30.69 -7.13
CA VAL A 98 25.84 30.61 -7.99
C VAL A 98 25.68 31.47 -9.24
N VAL A 99 24.50 31.45 -9.88
CA VAL A 99 24.22 32.29 -11.05
C VAL A 99 24.31 33.77 -10.68
N GLU A 100 23.79 34.19 -9.54
CA GLU A 100 23.89 35.57 -9.04
C GLU A 100 25.35 35.97 -8.77
N MET A 101 26.13 35.12 -8.11
CA MET A 101 27.57 35.37 -7.86
C MET A 101 28.37 35.47 -9.17
N VAL A 102 28.06 34.64 -10.16
CA VAL A 102 28.71 34.69 -11.48
C VAL A 102 28.33 35.97 -12.21
N LYS A 103 27.05 36.37 -12.16
CA LYS A 103 26.58 37.67 -12.70
C LYS A 103 27.24 38.86 -12.02
N GLU A 104 27.46 38.83 -10.71
CA GLU A 104 28.15 39.91 -9.98
C GLU A 104 29.62 40.04 -10.43
N ARG A 105 30.31 38.89 -10.61
CA ARG A 105 31.70 38.84 -11.07
C ARG A 105 31.88 39.22 -12.55
N LEU A 106 30.90 38.93 -13.40
CA LEU A 106 30.93 39.28 -14.83
C LEU A 106 30.36 40.68 -15.10
N GLY A 107 29.36 41.11 -14.33
CA GLY A 107 28.65 42.38 -14.47
C GLY A 107 29.46 43.60 -14.00
N THR A 108 30.54 43.40 -13.24
CA THR A 108 31.54 44.45 -13.02
C THR A 108 32.36 44.75 -14.29
N GLN A 109 32.28 43.93 -15.33
CA GLN A 109 32.91 44.19 -16.63
C GLN A 109 31.95 44.74 -17.70
N GLU A 110 30.64 44.66 -17.51
CA GLU A 110 29.66 45.11 -18.51
C GLU A 110 29.19 46.56 -18.30
N SER A 111 29.28 47.12 -17.08
CA SER A 111 28.93 48.52 -16.83
C SER A 111 29.89 49.55 -17.45
N GLU A 112 31.10 49.15 -17.88
CA GLU A 112 31.97 49.98 -18.73
C GLU A 112 31.75 49.74 -20.25
N LYS A 113 31.03 48.68 -20.64
CA LYS A 113 30.78 48.35 -22.06
C LYS A 113 29.37 48.71 -22.55
N GLU A 114 28.39 48.86 -21.66
CA GLU A 114 27.02 49.23 -22.04
C GLU A 114 26.87 50.70 -22.49
N GLU A 115 27.83 51.59 -22.21
CA GLU A 115 27.83 52.94 -22.80
C GLU A 115 28.42 53.00 -24.21
N LEU A 116 29.11 51.95 -24.70
CA LEU A 116 29.70 51.96 -26.05
C LEU A 116 28.83 51.31 -27.14
N PHE A 117 27.69 50.69 -26.78
CA PHE A 117 26.84 49.95 -27.73
C PHE A 117 25.46 50.57 -27.99
N LYS A 118 25.21 51.82 -27.58
CA LYS A 118 23.95 52.53 -27.85
C LYS A 118 23.90 53.32 -29.18
N SER A 119 24.63 52.91 -30.21
CA SER A 119 24.45 53.51 -31.54
C SER A 119 24.75 52.54 -32.68
N LYS A 120 23.78 51.66 -32.97
CA LYS A 120 23.43 51.18 -34.33
C LYS A 120 22.20 50.27 -34.24
N GLU A 121 21.04 50.90 -34.03
CA GLU A 121 19.83 50.45 -34.71
C GLU A 121 20.00 50.83 -36.18
N ASP A 122 20.00 49.83 -37.05
CA ASP A 122 19.29 49.78 -38.34
C ASP A 122 19.95 48.72 -39.24
N ASP A 123 19.11 47.85 -39.80
CA ASP A 123 19.39 46.83 -40.82
C ASP A 123 20.10 45.52 -40.41
N ALA A 124 19.53 44.78 -39.46
CA ALA A 124 19.74 43.33 -39.39
C ALA A 124 18.53 42.59 -40.01
N PRO A 125 18.73 41.73 -41.03
CA PRO A 125 17.64 40.99 -41.65
C PRO A 125 17.04 39.99 -40.66
N LEU A 126 15.70 40.01 -40.59
CA LEU A 126 14.84 39.14 -39.80
C LEU A 126 15.26 37.66 -39.92
N PHE A 127 15.99 37.15 -38.92
CA PHE A 127 16.21 35.72 -38.77
C PHE A 127 14.88 35.08 -38.37
N LYS A 128 14.14 34.55 -39.34
CA LYS A 128 13.01 33.67 -39.08
C LYS A 128 13.55 32.39 -38.41
N PRO A 129 13.10 32.05 -37.19
CA PRO A 129 13.43 30.79 -36.56
C PRO A 129 12.99 29.65 -37.48
N LYS A 130 13.93 28.77 -37.83
CA LYS A 130 13.64 27.57 -38.60
C LYS A 130 12.71 26.70 -37.74
N GLU A 131 11.53 26.41 -38.26
CA GLU A 131 10.55 25.54 -37.65
C GLU A 131 11.21 24.17 -37.37
N PRO A 132 11.11 23.63 -36.15
CA PRO A 132 11.78 22.37 -35.81
C PRO A 132 11.23 21.25 -36.67
N GLU A 133 12.12 20.57 -37.40
CA GLU A 133 11.76 19.35 -38.13
C GLU A 133 11.18 18.32 -37.14
N PRO A 134 10.08 17.65 -37.50
CA PRO A 134 9.49 16.63 -36.65
C PRO A 134 10.49 15.49 -36.45
N LEU A 135 10.90 15.30 -35.20
CA LEU A 135 11.72 14.17 -34.80
C LEU A 135 11.11 12.86 -35.32
N PRO A 136 11.91 11.94 -35.88
CA PRO A 136 11.43 10.64 -36.32
C PRO A 136 10.80 9.92 -35.11
N ARG A 137 9.48 9.73 -35.17
CA ARG A 137 8.76 8.95 -34.16
C ARG A 137 9.35 7.54 -34.17
N PRO A 138 9.79 6.99 -33.02
CA PRO A 138 10.11 5.59 -32.94
C PRO A 138 8.87 4.80 -33.35
N SER A 139 9.03 3.96 -34.37
CA SER A 139 8.02 3.02 -34.83
C SER A 139 7.54 2.21 -33.62
N GLN A 140 6.31 2.48 -33.16
CA GLN A 140 5.69 1.67 -32.12
C GLN A 140 5.63 0.23 -32.64
N PRO A 141 6.07 -0.76 -31.85
CA PRO A 141 5.85 -2.15 -32.18
C PRO A 141 4.34 -2.38 -32.27
N GLU A 142 3.87 -2.75 -33.46
CA GLU A 142 2.52 -3.22 -33.71
C GLU A 142 2.26 -4.44 -32.81
N PHE A 143 1.57 -4.22 -31.70
CA PHE A 143 1.07 -5.30 -30.85
C PHE A 143 -0.06 -5.99 -31.62
N LYS A 144 0.31 -7.01 -32.41
CA LYS A 144 -0.66 -7.98 -32.92
C LYS A 144 -1.13 -8.82 -31.73
N PRO A 145 -2.42 -8.78 -31.34
CA PRO A 145 -2.92 -9.68 -30.33
C PRO A 145 -2.83 -11.12 -30.86
N THR A 146 -1.86 -11.87 -30.35
CA THR A 146 -1.80 -13.31 -30.56
C THR A 146 -3.06 -13.91 -29.94
N PRO A 147 -3.89 -14.66 -30.69
CA PRO A 147 -5.04 -15.33 -30.13
C PRO A 147 -4.55 -16.32 -29.06
N GLN A 148 -5.01 -16.13 -27.82
CA GLN A 148 -4.72 -17.07 -26.75
C GLN A 148 -5.38 -18.42 -27.09
N PRO A 149 -4.61 -19.53 -27.10
CA PRO A 149 -5.20 -20.84 -27.17
C PRO A 149 -6.01 -21.09 -25.90
N ILE A 150 -7.25 -21.53 -26.07
CA ILE A 150 -8.13 -22.02 -25.00
C ILE A 150 -7.38 -23.17 -24.32
N ALA A 151 -6.91 -22.93 -23.10
CA ALA A 151 -6.22 -23.93 -22.31
C ALA A 151 -7.22 -25.02 -21.88
N GLN A 152 -7.06 -26.22 -22.43
CA GLN A 152 -7.60 -27.43 -21.83
C GLN A 152 -6.83 -27.74 -20.54
N PRO A 153 -7.48 -28.28 -19.49
CA PRO A 153 -6.81 -28.70 -18.28
C PRO A 153 -6.03 -30.00 -18.54
N SER A 154 -4.73 -29.87 -18.83
CA SER A 154 -3.80 -31.00 -18.82
C SER A 154 -3.34 -31.26 -17.39
N PHE A 155 -3.86 -32.34 -16.80
CA PHE A 155 -3.24 -33.02 -15.66
C PHE A 155 -1.84 -33.49 -16.08
N VAL A 156 -0.80 -32.95 -15.45
CA VAL A 156 0.57 -33.45 -15.61
C VAL A 156 1.04 -33.98 -14.25
N PRO A 157 1.48 -35.25 -14.16
CA PRO A 157 2.06 -35.79 -12.94
C PRO A 157 3.47 -35.24 -12.72
N SER A 158 3.79 -35.12 -11.44
CA SER A 158 5.07 -34.72 -10.84
C SER A 158 6.30 -35.37 -11.50
N SER A 159 7.30 -34.53 -11.80
CA SER A 159 8.67 -34.95 -12.06
C SER A 159 9.55 -34.60 -10.86
N PRO A 160 10.50 -35.46 -10.45
CA PRO A 160 11.45 -35.17 -9.38
C PRO A 160 12.72 -34.48 -9.91
N ASP A 161 13.27 -33.63 -9.05
CA ASP A 161 14.70 -33.35 -8.84
C ASP A 161 15.56 -32.80 -10.00
N LEU A 162 16.09 -31.59 -9.81
CA LEU A 162 17.49 -31.30 -10.12
C LEU A 162 17.96 -30.10 -9.29
N GLY A 163 18.83 -30.38 -8.33
CA GLY A 163 19.37 -29.40 -7.39
C GLY A 163 20.13 -28.25 -8.04
N THR A 164 19.85 -27.05 -7.53
CA THR A 164 20.78 -25.92 -7.48
C THR A 164 20.83 -25.44 -6.03
N GLN A 165 21.64 -26.12 -5.23
CA GLN A 165 22.14 -25.61 -3.96
C GLN A 165 22.97 -24.36 -4.26
N MET A 166 22.38 -23.17 -4.08
CA MET A 166 23.17 -21.96 -3.93
C MET A 166 23.77 -21.94 -2.52
N PRO A 167 25.07 -21.63 -2.36
CA PRO A 167 25.68 -21.52 -1.06
C PRO A 167 25.04 -20.38 -0.26
N PRO A 168 24.88 -20.53 1.08
CA PRO A 168 24.34 -19.47 1.93
C PRO A 168 25.31 -18.27 1.92
N MET A 169 24.83 -17.12 1.45
CA MET A 169 25.56 -15.86 1.65
C MET A 169 25.64 -15.58 3.15
N GLN A 170 26.85 -15.56 3.70
CA GLN A 170 27.08 -15.01 5.04
C GLN A 170 26.70 -13.52 5.02
N PRO A 171 25.88 -13.06 5.98
CA PRO A 171 25.62 -11.63 6.13
C PRO A 171 26.93 -10.92 6.49
N ALA A 172 27.25 -9.85 5.76
CA ALA A 172 28.38 -8.99 6.08
C ALA A 172 28.23 -8.40 7.50
N PRO A 173 29.31 -8.30 8.28
CA PRO A 173 29.26 -7.66 9.59
C PRO A 173 28.80 -6.20 9.43
N ALA A 174 27.85 -5.80 10.27
CA ALA A 174 27.35 -4.44 10.30
C ALA A 174 28.51 -3.47 10.59
N PRO A 175 28.56 -2.31 9.92
CA PRO A 175 29.54 -1.27 10.23
C PRO A 175 29.35 -0.81 11.68
N ASP A 176 30.44 -0.79 12.45
CA ASP A 176 30.51 -0.20 13.79
C ASP A 176 30.24 1.30 13.67
N LEU A 177 28.98 1.67 13.87
CA LEU A 177 28.56 3.05 14.05
C LEU A 177 28.68 3.34 15.53
N ASP A 178 29.86 3.84 15.90
CA ASP A 178 30.18 4.37 17.22
C ASP A 178 29.37 5.66 17.44
N PHE A 179 28.10 5.47 17.86
CA PHE A 179 27.20 6.55 18.21
C PHE A 179 27.52 7.01 19.64
N PRO A 180 27.85 8.30 19.86
CA PRO A 180 28.01 8.82 21.20
C PRO A 180 26.68 8.69 21.95
N GLU A 181 26.70 7.97 23.08
CA GLU A 181 25.60 7.90 24.05
C GLU A 181 25.36 9.28 24.66
N GLU A 182 24.51 10.08 24.03
CA GLU A 182 23.85 11.19 24.71
C GLU A 182 22.63 10.67 25.48
N PRO A 183 22.53 10.89 26.80
CA PRO A 183 21.39 10.46 27.59
C PRO A 183 20.15 11.27 27.17
N LEU A 184 19.19 10.58 26.54
CA LEU A 184 17.90 11.16 26.19
C LEU A 184 17.16 11.64 27.45
N PRO A 185 16.63 12.88 27.47
CA PRO A 185 15.85 13.38 28.59
C PRO A 185 14.54 12.59 28.68
N LEU A 186 14.33 11.95 29.84
CA LEU A 186 13.06 11.33 30.22
C LEU A 186 11.94 12.38 30.15
N GLY A 187 11.20 12.38 29.04
CA GLY A 187 10.03 13.23 28.84
C GLY A 187 8.87 12.76 29.72
N GLU A 188 8.36 13.68 30.54
CA GLU A 188 7.27 13.52 31.48
C GLU A 188 5.99 12.94 30.83
N GLU A 189 5.36 11.98 31.52
CA GLU A 189 4.09 11.39 31.11
C GLU A 189 2.94 12.42 31.06
N PRO A 190 2.15 12.48 29.96
CA PRO A 190 1.00 13.38 29.90
C PRO A 190 -0.15 12.89 30.77
N LYS A 191 -0.49 13.67 31.80
CA LYS A 191 -1.65 13.44 32.68
C LYS A 191 -2.97 13.56 31.90
N LYS A 192 -3.65 12.43 31.70
CA LYS A 192 -5.02 12.34 31.15
C LYS A 192 -6.01 13.09 32.04
N LYS A 193 -6.60 14.18 31.54
CA LYS A 193 -7.76 14.86 32.16
C LYS A 193 -9.04 14.14 31.72
N GLY A 194 -9.75 13.56 32.69
CA GLY A 194 -10.99 12.81 32.48
C GLY A 194 -12.18 13.67 32.08
N LEU A 195 -12.92 13.19 31.08
CA LEU A 195 -14.13 13.78 30.50
C LEU A 195 -15.40 13.28 31.22
N PHE A 196 -15.44 13.30 32.55
CA PHE A 196 -16.61 12.90 33.33
C PHE A 196 -17.02 14.02 34.29
N GLY A 197 -17.76 15.00 33.78
CA GLY A 197 -18.26 16.11 34.61
C GLY A 197 -19.47 16.85 34.04
N ARG A 198 -20.18 16.29 33.06
CA ARG A 198 -21.24 17.03 32.35
C ARG A 198 -22.59 16.34 32.26
N PHE A 199 -22.97 15.54 33.27
CA PHE A 199 -24.36 15.14 33.44
C PHE A 199 -24.71 14.99 34.93
N LYS A 200 -25.08 16.09 35.57
CA LYS A 200 -26.03 16.09 36.69
C LYS A 200 -26.99 17.26 36.50
N LYS A 201 -28.26 16.92 36.34
CA LYS A 201 -29.43 17.78 36.41
C LYS A 201 -30.32 17.21 37.50
#